data_AF-A0A6L3YUI1-F1
#
_entry.id   AF-A0A6L3YUI1-F1
#
_cell.length_a   1.000
_cell.length_b   1.000
_cell.length_c   1.000
_cell.angle_alpha   90.00
_cell.angle_beta   90.00
_cell.angle_gamma   90.00
#
_symmetry.space_group_name_H-M   'P 1'
#
loop_
_entity.id
_entity.type
_entity.pdbx_description
1 polymer ?
#
loop_
_entity_poly.entity_id
_entity_poly.type
_entity_poly.pdbx_seq_one_letter_code
_entity_poly.pdbx_strand_id
1 'polypeptide(L)'
;MKIREPSYRSSRRFLWGSFYLAWLVIIGTGIAAALGSEQAVAFGAIAIPSMVGIIIGVLGVHRFSGSMDFRAQADVFRDDHERPRP
;
A
#
# COMPACT_ATOMS: atom_id res chain seq x y z
N MET A 1 29.75 1.77 -11.65
CA MET A 1 29.00 0.81 -10.80
C MET A 1 27.55 0.82 -11.26
N LYS A 2 27.06 -0.23 -11.94
CA LYS A 2 25.65 -0.30 -12.38
C LYS A 2 24.80 -0.64 -11.15
N ILE A 3 24.02 0.32 -10.66
CA ILE A 3 23.02 0.08 -9.62
C ILE A 3 21.96 -0.81 -10.26
N ARG A 4 21.97 -2.10 -9.90
CA ARG A 4 21.01 -3.08 -10.40
C ARG A 4 19.74 -2.84 -9.60
N GLU A 5 18.77 -2.12 -10.18
CA GLU A 5 17.46 -1.92 -9.55
C GLU A 5 16.91 -3.26 -9.09
N PRO A 6 16.56 -3.41 -7.80
CA PRO A 6 16.03 -4.67 -7.32
C PRO A 6 14.67 -4.89 -7.98
N SER A 7 14.53 -6.04 -8.65
CA SER A 7 13.34 -6.45 -9.37
C SER A 7 12.19 -6.79 -8.39
N TYR A 8 11.62 -5.79 -7.73
CA TYR A 8 10.47 -5.91 -6.83
C TYR A 8 9.12 -5.73 -7.56
N ARG A 9 9.08 -6.04 -8.85
CA ARG A 9 7.89 -5.83 -9.70
C ARG A 9 6.69 -6.68 -9.26
N SER A 10 6.93 -7.83 -8.60
CA SER A 10 5.88 -8.71 -8.07
C SER A 10 5.25 -8.14 -6.79
N SER A 11 6.04 -7.63 -5.84
CA SER A 11 5.56 -7.08 -4.57
C SER A 11 4.58 -5.92 -4.78
N ARG A 12 4.85 -5.07 -5.78
CA ARG A 12 3.96 -3.93 -6.08
C ARG A 12 2.60 -4.37 -6.59
N ARG A 13 2.53 -5.37 -7.48
CA ARG A 13 1.25 -5.92 -7.98
C ARG A 13 0.45 -6.61 -6.87
N PHE A 14 1.14 -7.34 -5.99
CA PHE A 14 0.51 -8.01 -4.86
C PHE A 14 -0.10 -7.01 -3.85
N LEU A 15 0.60 -5.91 -3.56
CA LEU A 15 0.10 -4.83 -2.70
C LEU A 15 -1.20 -4.22 -3.26
N TRP A 16 -1.21 -3.86 -4.55
CA TRP A 16 -2.41 -3.33 -5.20
C TRP A 16 -3.54 -4.36 -5.29
N GLY A 17 -3.23 -5.63 -5.60
CA GLY A 17 -4.21 -6.71 -5.60
C GLY A 17 -4.88 -6.89 -4.24
N SER A 18 -4.09 -6.87 -3.16
CA SER A 18 -4.59 -6.98 -1.79
C SER A 18 -5.48 -5.79 -1.41
N PHE A 19 -5.12 -4.58 -1.84
CA PHE A 19 -5.92 -3.36 -1.61
C PHE A 19 -7.28 -3.43 -2.29
N TYR A 20 -7.34 -3.78 -3.58
CA TYR A 20 -8.61 -3.88 -4.30
C TYR A 20 -9.48 -5.03 -3.77
N LEU A 21 -8.86 -6.16 -3.41
CA LEU A 21 -9.57 -7.30 -2.84
C LEU A 21 -10.18 -6.94 -1.47
N ALA A 22 -9.45 -6.20 -0.63
CA ALA A 22 -9.97 -5.75 0.66
C ALA A 22 -11.22 -4.87 0.51
N TRP A 23 -11.22 -3.93 -0.46
CA TRP A 23 -12.40 -3.14 -0.77
C TRP A 23 -13.57 -3.99 -1.28
N LEU A 24 -13.30 -4.97 -2.14
CA LEU A 24 -14.32 -5.89 -2.63
C LEU A 24 -14.99 -6.63 -1.46
N VAL A 25 -14.21 -7.17 -0.53
CA VAL A 25 -14.73 -7.88 0.65
C VAL A 25 -15.57 -6.95 1.53
N ILE A 26 -15.11 -5.72 1.79
CA ILE A 26 -15.86 -4.74 2.60
C ILE A 26 -17.20 -4.41 1.93
N ILE A 27 -17.18 -4.06 0.65
CA ILE A 27 -18.38 -3.67 -0.09
C ILE A 27 -19.35 -4.85 -0.22
N GLY A 28 -18.84 -6.03 -0.58
CA GLY A 28 -19.66 -7.25 -0.72
C GLY A 28 -20.33 -7.65 0.59
N THR A 29 -19.59 -7.58 1.70
CA THR A 29 -20.14 -7.86 3.03
C THR A 29 -21.17 -6.81 3.44
N GLY A 30 -20.91 -5.52 3.14
CA GLY A 30 -21.86 -4.43 3.38
C GLY A 30 -23.17 -4.57 2.60
N ILE A 31 -23.10 -4.95 1.32
CA ILE A 31 -24.29 -5.21 0.50
C ILE A 31 -25.06 -6.41 1.06
N ALA A 32 -24.39 -7.51 1.38
CA ALA A 32 -25.05 -8.71 1.93
C ALA A 32 -25.70 -8.44 3.29
N ALA A 33 -25.07 -7.62 4.14
CA ALA A 33 -25.64 -7.16 5.39
C ALA A 33 -26.87 -6.26 5.17
N ALA A 34 -26.81 -5.34 4.20
CA ALA A 34 -27.94 -4.46 3.85
C ALA A 34 -29.13 -5.23 3.27
N LEU A 35 -28.90 -6.38 2.63
CA LEU A 35 -29.94 -7.31 2.18
C LEU A 35 -30.54 -8.17 3.31
N GLY A 36 -30.12 -7.95 4.56
CA GLY A 36 -30.70 -8.60 5.74
C GLY A 36 -30.04 -9.92 6.15
N SER A 37 -28.85 -10.25 5.62
CA SER A 37 -28.14 -11.47 6.04
C SER A 37 -27.46 -11.29 7.40
N GLU A 38 -27.98 -11.96 8.44
CA GLU A 38 -27.37 -11.98 9.77
C GLU A 38 -25.95 -12.55 9.77
N GLN A 39 -25.68 -13.55 8.92
CA GLN A 39 -24.33 -14.11 8.74
C GLN A 39 -23.36 -13.07 8.18
N ALA A 40 -23.80 -12.23 7.23
CA ALA A 40 -22.96 -11.17 6.68
C ALA A 40 -22.64 -10.10 7.72
N VAL A 41 -23.59 -9.77 8.60
CA VAL A 41 -23.36 -8.83 9.71
C VAL A 41 -22.33 -9.39 10.70
N ALA A 42 -22.49 -10.66 11.10
CA ALA A 42 -21.55 -11.33 12.02
C ALA A 42 -20.15 -11.47 11.41
N PHE A 43 -20.06 -11.85 10.14
CA PHE A 43 -18.78 -11.91 9.41
C PHE A 43 -18.15 -10.53 9.26
N GLY A 44 -18.95 -9.51 8.95
CA GLY A 44 -18.51 -8.13 8.79
C GLY A 44 -17.82 -7.58 10.04
N ALA A 45 -18.31 -7.92 11.23
CA ALA A 45 -17.70 -7.50 12.49
C ALA A 45 -16.23 -7.96 12.65
N ILE A 46 -15.85 -9.07 12.02
CA ILE A 46 -14.49 -9.63 12.07
C ILE A 46 -13.68 -9.23 10.83
N ALA A 47 -14.29 -9.37 9.65
CA ALA A 47 -13.62 -9.17 8.38
C ALA A 47 -13.31 -7.70 8.10
N ILE A 48 -14.24 -6.78 8.40
CA ILE A 48 -14.08 -5.35 8.06
C ILE A 48 -12.86 -4.74 8.77
N PRO A 49 -12.66 -4.89 10.09
CA PRO A 49 -11.47 -4.35 10.76
C PRO A 49 -10.16 -4.88 10.17
N SER A 50 -10.12 -6.17 9.84
CA SER A 50 -8.96 -6.82 9.24
C SER A 50 -8.65 -6.26 7.84
N MET A 51 -9.68 -6.10 7.00
CA MET A 51 -9.55 -5.51 5.66
C MET A 51 -9.12 -4.04 5.71
N VAL A 52 -9.65 -3.25 6.66
CA VAL A 52 -9.20 -1.88 6.91
C VAL A 52 -7.73 -1.85 7.34
N GLY A 53 -7.31 -2.76 8.22
CA GLY A 53 -5.91 -2.90 8.62
C GLY A 53 -4.98 -3.15 7.43
N ILE A 54 -5.37 -4.04 6.50
CA ILE A 54 -4.63 -4.27 5.26
C ILE A 54 -4.56 -3.00 4.40
N ILE A 55 -5.68 -2.30 4.23
CA ILE A 55 -5.74 -1.04 3.46
C ILE A 55 -4.78 0.01 4.04
N ILE A 56 -4.81 0.22 5.36
CA ILE A 56 -3.93 1.16 6.06
C ILE A 56 -2.48 0.73 5.89
N GLY A 57 -2.16 -0.56 6.05
CA GLY A 57 -0.82 -1.09 5.87
C GLY A 57 -0.29 -0.82 4.46
N VAL A 58 -1.08 -1.09 3.42
CA VAL A 58 -0.70 -0.86 2.02
C VAL A 58 -0.55 0.64 1.72
N LEU A 59 -1.49 1.47 2.14
CA LEU A 59 -1.41 2.94 1.96
C LEU A 59 -0.21 3.53 2.72
N GLY A 60 0.06 3.02 3.93
CA GLY A 60 1.20 3.39 4.74
C GLY A 60 2.52 3.09 4.04
N VAL A 61 2.69 1.86 3.54
CA VAL A 61 3.86 1.47 2.75
C VAL A 61 4.01 2.35 1.52
N HIS A 62 2.92 2.64 0.81
CA HIS A 62 2.96 3.46 -0.40
C HIS A 62 3.38 4.92 -0.11
N ARG A 63 2.82 5.50 0.96
CA ARG A 63 3.15 6.87 1.38
C ARG A 63 4.57 6.96 1.92
N PHE A 64 5.01 5.98 2.70
CA PHE A 64 6.33 5.95 3.29
C PHE A 64 7.42 5.73 2.23
N SER A 65 7.21 4.79 1.30
CA SER A 65 8.13 4.55 0.18
C SER A 65 8.33 5.79 -0.67
N GLY A 66 7.25 6.50 -1.01
CA GLY A 66 7.33 7.74 -1.80
C GLY A 66 8.12 8.84 -1.09
N SER A 67 7.95 9.00 0.22
CA SER A 67 8.71 9.98 1.00
C SER A 67 10.21 9.67 1.09
N MET A 68 10.58 8.38 1.19
CA MET A 68 11.98 7.95 1.23
C MET A 68 12.67 8.14 -0.12
N ASP A 69 12.00 7.83 -1.24
CA ASP A 69 12.54 8.06 -2.58
C ASP A 69 12.76 9.55 -2.85
N PHE A 70 11.88 10.42 -2.35
CA PHE A 70 12.03 11.88 -2.47
C PHE A 70 13.21 12.39 -1.64
N ARG A 71 13.38 11.89 -0.42
CA ARG A 71 14.53 12.20 0.45
C ARG A 71 15.84 11.74 -0.19
N ALA A 72 15.90 10.52 -0.71
CA ALA A 72 17.08 10.00 -1.38
C ALA A 72 17.46 10.85 -2.60
N GLN A 73 16.50 11.32 -3.40
CA GLN A 73 16.76 12.25 -4.50
C GLN A 73 17.27 13.61 -4.02
N ALA A 74 16.72 14.14 -2.93
CA ALA A 74 17.17 15.40 -2.34
C ALA A 74 18.61 15.30 -1.79
N ASP A 75 18.95 14.17 -1.15
CA ASP A 75 20.29 13.90 -0.63
C ASP A 75 21.30 13.76 -1.78
N VAL A 76 20.97 13.05 -2.86
CA VAL A 76 21.82 12.96 -4.07
C VAL A 76 22.02 14.33 -4.70
N PHE A 77 20.96 15.13 -4.83
CA PHE A 77 21.06 16.48 -5.38
C PHE A 77 21.95 17.40 -4.54
N ARG A 78 21.85 17.29 -3.21
CA ARG A 78 22.71 18.02 -2.27
C ARG A 78 24.18 17.63 -2.44
N ASP A 79 24.46 16.33 -2.47
CA ASP A 79 25.83 15.80 -2.64
C ASP A 79 26.46 16.23 -3.97
N ASP A 80 25.70 16.27 -5.06
CA ASP A 80 26.18 16.74 -6.37
C ASP A 80 26.51 18.25 -6.37
N HIS A 81 25.80 19.04 -5.56
CA HIS A 81 26.01 20.49 -5.47
C HIS A 81 27.17 20.89 -4.54
N GLU A 82 27.49 20.07 -3.54
CA GLU A 82 28.60 20.29 -2.59
C GLU A 82 29.96 19.74 -3.08
N ARG A 83 29.99 18.88 -4.12
CA ARG A 83 31.26 18.47 -4.72
C ARG A 83 31.85 19.60 -5.58
N PRO A 84 33.10 20.04 -5.35
CA PRO A 84 33.80 20.90 -6.28
C PRO A 84 33.95 20.14 -7.60
N ARG A 85 33.45 20.72 -8.70
CA ARG A 85 33.69 20.19 -10.03
C ARG A 85 35.19 20.27 -10.33
N PRO A 86 35.82 19.19 -10.83
CA PRO A 86 37.24 19.19 -11.20
C PRO A 86 37.54 20.16 -12.34
#